data_AF-A0A6M9PQM1-F1
#
_entry.id   AF-A0A6M9PQM1-F1
#
_cell.length_a   1.000
_cell.length_b   1.000
_cell.length_c   1.000
_cell.angle_alpha   90.00
_cell.angle_beta   90.00
_cell.angle_gamma   90.00
#
_symmetry.space_group_name_H-M   'P 1'
#
loop_
_entity.id
_entity.type
_entity.pdbx_description
1 polymer ?
#
loop_
_entity_poly.entity_id
_entity_poly.type
_entity_poly.pdbx_seq_one_letter_code
_entity_poly.pdbx_strand_id
1 'polypeptide(L)' 'MPAKKSEGQKPGLETQIDPELRYEQAVRELEALISDMESGKFSLEETLLAYQRGAALLKHCQGMLAQVEQQVRVFEA' A
#
# COMPACT_ATOMS: atom_id res chain seq x y z
N MET A 1 -0.55 23.33 16.59
CA MET A 1 -0.08 22.08 17.23
C MET A 1 -1.14 21.61 18.21
N PRO A 2 -1.63 20.37 18.10
CA PRO A 2 -1.32 19.28 19.06
C PRO A 2 -1.25 17.91 18.34
N ALA A 3 -0.77 16.76 18.84
CA ALA A 3 -0.20 16.30 20.10
C ALA A 3 0.73 15.10 19.76
N LYS A 4 1.76 14.87 20.60
CA LYS A 4 2.59 13.66 20.57
C LYS A 4 1.82 12.44 21.09
N LYS A 5 1.99 11.28 20.44
CA LYS A 5 2.01 9.96 21.11
C LYS A 5 3.10 9.08 20.49
N SER A 6 3.97 8.61 21.37
CA SER A 6 4.96 7.57 21.16
C SER A 6 4.29 6.26 21.59
N GLU A 7 4.21 5.25 20.73
CA GLU A 7 3.97 3.83 21.09
C GLU A 7 4.31 2.97 19.85
N GLY A 8 4.93 1.80 20.03
CA GLY A 8 5.64 1.02 19.00
C GLY A 8 4.78 0.44 17.88
N GLN A 9 4.33 1.28 16.96
CA GLN A 9 3.56 0.92 15.76
C GLN A 9 4.53 0.60 14.62
N LYS A 10 4.58 -0.65 14.12
CA LYS A 10 5.20 -0.95 12.81
C LYS A 10 4.33 -0.26 11.74
N PRO A 11 4.78 0.83 11.09
CA PRO A 11 3.93 1.63 10.19
C PRO A 11 3.48 0.86 8.93
N GLY A 12 4.07 -0.30 8.64
CA GLY A 12 3.82 -1.08 7.43
C GLY A 12 2.60 -2.03 7.47
N LEU A 13 1.80 -2.06 8.54
CA LEU A 13 0.70 -3.02 8.70
C LEU A 13 -0.71 -2.42 8.74
N GLU A 14 -0.87 -1.10 8.60
CA GLU A 14 -2.18 -0.45 8.64
C GLU A 14 -2.96 -0.69 7.35
N THR A 15 -4.20 -1.14 7.32
CA THR A 15 -4.89 -1.46 6.04
C THR A 15 -5.38 -0.22 5.25
N GLN A 16 -5.23 0.99 5.79
CA GLN A 16 -5.76 2.22 5.19
C GLN A 16 -4.79 2.84 4.17
N ILE A 17 -5.17 2.90 2.90
CA ILE A 17 -4.36 3.55 1.86
C ILE A 17 -4.69 5.04 1.83
N ASP A 18 -3.66 5.88 1.83
CA ASP A 18 -3.81 7.31 1.60
C ASP A 18 -4.30 7.53 0.14
N PRO A 19 -5.45 8.18 -0.09
CA PRO A 19 -5.95 8.44 -1.43
C PRO A 19 -5.01 9.29 -2.29
N GLU A 20 -4.13 10.10 -1.70
CA GLU A 20 -3.13 10.90 -2.42
C GLU A 20 -1.82 10.13 -2.70
N LEU A 21 -1.73 8.87 -2.27
CA LEU A 21 -0.55 8.03 -2.48
C LEU A 21 -0.29 7.83 -3.98
N ARG A 22 0.89 8.24 -4.44
CA ARG A 22 1.29 8.07 -5.84
C ARG A 22 1.59 6.61 -6.16
N TYR A 23 1.40 6.22 -7.43
CA TYR A 23 1.71 4.87 -7.93
C TYR A 23 3.10 4.36 -7.52
N GLU A 24 4.15 5.14 -7.76
CA GLU A 24 5.53 4.76 -7.42
C GLU A 24 5.73 4.53 -5.92
N GLN A 25 5.02 5.29 -5.08
CA GLN A 25 5.09 5.16 -3.62
C GLN A 25 4.36 3.90 -3.16
N ALA A 26 3.16 3.64 -3.72
CA ALA A 26 2.38 2.44 -3.42
C ALA A 26 3.13 1.15 -3.81
N VAL A 27 3.80 1.15 -4.97
CA VAL A 27 4.63 0.02 -5.41
C VAL A 27 5.83 -0.18 -4.48
N ARG A 28 6.55 0.90 -4.14
CA ARG A 28 7.70 0.81 -3.21
C ARG A 28 7.28 0.25 -1.85
N GLU A 29 6.12 0.66 -1.36
CA GLU A 29 5.60 0.17 -0.09
C GLU A 29 5.23 -1.32 -0.17
N LEU A 30 4.62 -1.75 -1.27
CA LEU A 30 4.30 -3.15 -1.52
C LEU A 30 5.58 -4.02 -1.58
N GLU A 31 6.63 -3.54 -2.24
CA GLU A 31 7.94 -4.23 -2.30
C GLU A 31 8.59 -4.35 -0.91
N ALA A 32 8.57 -3.27 -0.13
CA ALA A 32 9.10 -3.29 1.24
C ALA A 32 8.34 -4.29 2.12
N LEU A 33 7.01 -4.31 2.01
CA LEU A 33 6.14 -5.22 2.74
C LEU A 33 6.43 -6.69 2.39
N ILE A 34 6.58 -7.01 1.10
CA ILE A 34 6.93 -8.36 0.64
C ILE A 34 8.31 -8.76 1.17
N SER A 35 9.29 -7.86 1.11
CA SER A 35 10.63 -8.12 1.64
C SER A 35 10.61 -8.41 3.15
N ASP A 36 9.78 -7.69 3.90
CA ASP A 36 9.60 -7.94 5.34
C ASP A 36 8.91 -9.29 5.60
N MET A 37 7.91 -9.68 4.80
CA MET A 37 7.27 -10.99 4.88
C MET A 37 8.25 -12.13 4.58
N GLU A 38 9.07 -11.99 3.55
CA GLU A 38 10.09 -12.97 3.15
C GLU A 38 11.22 -13.09 4.18
N SER A 39 11.47 -12.03 4.96
CA SER A 39 12.48 -12.05 6.02
C SER A 39 12.14 -13.00 7.19
N GLY A 40 10.90 -13.51 7.25
CA GLY A 40 10.45 -14.45 8.28
C GLY A 40 10.29 -13.82 9.67
N LYS A 41 10.29 -12.48 9.77
CA LYS A 41 10.18 -11.72 11.03
C LYS A 41 8.73 -11.49 11.47
N PHE A 42 7.74 -11.86 10.66
CA PHE A 42 6.32 -11.66 10.98
C PHE A 42 5.75 -12.89 11.65
N SER A 43 5.00 -12.65 12.72
CA SER A 43 4.07 -13.64 13.29
C SER A 43 2.93 -13.94 12.31
N LEU A 44 2.15 -14.97 12.62
CA LEU A 44 0.98 -15.35 11.81
C LEU A 44 -0.02 -14.20 11.65
N GLU A 45 -0.31 -13.50 12.75
CA GLU A 45 -1.23 -12.34 12.75
C GLU A 45 -0.66 -11.18 11.92
N GLU A 46 0.63 -10.90 12.08
CA GLU A 46 1.30 -9.86 11.28
C GLU A 46 1.35 -10.19 9.80
N THR A 47 1.53 -11.47 9.45
CA THR A 47 1.51 -11.95 8.07
C THR A 47 0.13 -11.74 7.44
N LEU A 48 -0.94 -11.97 8.19
CA LEU A 48 -2.31 -11.77 7.73
C LEU A 48 -2.61 -10.28 7.51
N LEU A 49 -2.18 -9.42 8.41
CA LEU A 49 -2.30 -7.96 8.27
C LEU A 49 -1.47 -7.43 7.10
N ALA A 50 -0.24 -7.90 6.94
CA ALA A 50 0.61 -7.59 5.81
C ALA A 50 -0.07 -7.99 4.49
N TYR A 51 -0.59 -9.21 4.39
CA TYR A 51 -1.33 -9.63 3.21
C TYR A 51 -2.52 -8.69 2.88
N GLN A 52 -3.29 -8.28 3.88
CA GLN A 52 -4.40 -7.33 3.69
C GLN A 52 -3.92 -5.95 3.21
N ARG A 53 -2.83 -5.43 3.79
CA ARG A 53 -2.16 -4.19 3.31
C ARG A 53 -1.75 -4.33 1.85
N GLY A 54 -1.06 -5.42 1.51
CA GLY A 54 -0.58 -5.68 0.16
C GLY A 54 -1.72 -5.76 -0.85
N ALA A 55 -2.83 -6.42 -0.51
CA ALA A 55 -4.02 -6.46 -1.35
C ALA A 55 -4.65 -5.07 -1.55
N ALA A 56 -4.68 -4.23 -0.50
CA ALA A 56 -5.18 -2.87 -0.59
C ALA A 56 -4.30 -1.98 -1.47
N LEU A 57 -2.97 -2.04 -1.31
CA LEU A 57 -1.98 -1.35 -2.16
C LEU A 57 -2.12 -1.78 -3.62
N LEU A 58 -2.24 -3.08 -3.88
CA LEU A 58 -2.40 -3.61 -5.23
C LEU A 58 -3.69 -3.09 -5.88
N LYS A 59 -4.80 -3.07 -5.14
CA LYS A 59 -6.08 -2.53 -5.62
C LYS A 59 -5.98 -1.04 -5.93
N HIS A 60 -5.28 -0.26 -5.11
CA HIS A 60 -5.02 1.17 -5.36
C HIS A 60 -4.23 1.38 -6.65
N CYS A 61 -3.14 0.63 -6.84
CA CYS A 61 -2.33 0.67 -8.06
C CYS A 61 -3.15 0.34 -9.31
N GLN A 62 -3.96 -0.72 -9.27
CA GLN A 62 -4.85 -1.10 -10.38
C GLN A 62 -5.86 0.00 -10.69
N GLY A 63 -6.44 0.64 -9.66
CA GLY A 63 -7.36 1.76 -9.83
C GLY A 63 -6.71 2.96 -10.53
N MET A 64 -5.50 3.33 -10.14
CA MET A 64 -4.75 4.41 -10.80
C MET A 64 -4.44 4.08 -12.26
N LEU A 65 -3.99 2.87 -12.57
CA LEU A 65 -3.72 2.45 -13.95
C LEU A 65 -5.00 2.48 -14.79
N ALA A 66 -6.12 1.96 -14.27
CA ALA A 66 -7.40 2.00 -14.97
C ALA A 66 -7.86 3.44 -15.26
N GLN A 67 -7.61 4.37 -14.35
CA GLN A 67 -7.92 5.80 -14.54
C GLN A 67 -7.06 6.43 -15.63
N VAL A 68 -5.78 6.07 -15.71
CA VAL A 68 -4.87 6.54 -16.77
C VAL A 68 -5.26 5.94 -18.12
N GLU A 69 -5.51 4.63 -18.18
CA GLU A 69 -5.98 3.95 -19.40
C GLU A 69 -7.29 4.56 -19.93
N GLN A 70 -8.22 4.90 -19.04
CA GLN A 70 -9.47 5.53 -19.44
C GLN A 70 -9.24 6.92 -20.03
N GLN A 71 -8.33 7.72 -19.47
CA GLN A 71 -7.97 9.02 -20.03
C GLN A 71 -7.34 8.87 -21.41
N VAL A 72 -6.41 7.93 -21.59
CA VAL A 72 -5.79 7.65 -22.89
C VAL A 72 -6.84 7.24 -23.93
N ARG A 73 -7.78 6.34 -23.58
CA ARG A 73 -8.87 5.93 -24.48
C ARG A 73 -9.74 7.09 -24.96
N VAL A 74 -9.97 8.11 -24.13
CA VAL A 74 -10.73 9.30 -24.52
C VAL A 74 -9.97 10.16 -25.54
N PHE A 75 -8.64 10.16 -25.51
CA PHE A 75 -7.81 10.90 -26.48
C PHE A 75 -7.63 10.16 -27.81
N GLU A 76 -7.79 8.83 -27.84
CA GLU A 76 -7.67 8.01 -29.05
C GLU A 76 -8.99 7.86 -29.83
N ALA A 77 -10.11 8.33 -29.28
CA ALA A 77 -11.46 8.26 -29.87
C ALA A 77 -11.81 9.56 -30.63
#